data_AF-A0A540WZ00-F1
#
_entry.id   AF-A0A540WZ00-F1
#
_cell.length_a   1.000
_cell.length_b   1.000
_cell.length_c   1.000
_cell.angle_alpha   90.00
_cell.angle_beta   90.00
_cell.angle_gamma   90.00
#
_symmetry.space_group_name_H-M   'P 1'
#
loop_
_entity.id
_entity.type
_entity.pdbx_description
1 polymer ?
#
loop_
_entity_poly.entity_id
_entity_poly.type
_entity_poly.pdbx_seq_one_letter_code
_entity_poly.pdbx_strand_id
1 'polypeptide(L)'
;MPVIVAEKPGTCTAAGCGGRILRGELCWFEAATGTRHLEPACREASAGRRSNGRAGRCRCGAHVPPREGSLTLRETRRAGRHRKQWTVICARCS
;
A
#
# COMPACT_ATOMS: atom_id res chain seq x y z
N MET A 1 -10.07 -4.28 -9.90
CA MET A 1 -8.70 -3.74 -10.07
C MET A 1 -8.40 -3.68 -11.54
N PRO A 2 -8.01 -2.53 -12.13
CA PRO A 2 -7.45 -2.48 -13.47
C PRO A 2 -6.03 -3.08 -13.52
N VAL A 3 -5.62 -3.54 -14.71
CA VAL A 3 -4.22 -3.85 -15.03
C VAL A 3 -3.55 -2.56 -15.51
N ILE A 4 -2.35 -2.30 -15.00
CA ILE A 4 -1.49 -1.17 -15.43
C ILE A 4 -0.09 -1.66 -15.74
N VAL A 5 0.70 -0.83 -16.42
CA VAL A 5 2.16 -1.02 -16.53
C VAL A 5 2.83 -0.22 -15.42
N ALA A 6 3.72 -0.85 -14.66
CA ALA A 6 4.44 -0.21 -13.57
C ALA A 6 5.46 0.82 -14.10
N GLU A 7 5.20 2.11 -13.91
CA GLU A 7 6.15 3.15 -14.33
C GLU A 7 7.42 3.21 -13.47
N LYS A 8 7.32 2.72 -12.22
CA LYS A 8 8.41 2.73 -11.22
C LYS A 8 8.51 1.37 -10.54
N PRO A 9 9.72 0.95 -10.13
CA PRO A 9 9.88 -0.24 -9.32
C PRO A 9 9.09 -0.13 -8.01
N GLY A 10 8.44 -1.22 -7.61
CA GLY A 10 7.61 -1.30 -6.43
C GLY A 10 7.73 -2.64 -5.73
N THR A 11 6.83 -2.87 -4.78
CA THR A 11 6.72 -4.12 -4.05
C THR A 11 5.29 -4.62 -4.17
N CYS A 12 5.14 -5.90 -4.50
CA CYS A 12 3.87 -6.56 -4.55
C CYS A 12 3.24 -6.55 -3.15
N THR A 13 2.04 -6.01 -3.06
CA THR A 13 1.30 -5.89 -1.81
C THR A 13 0.39 -7.08 -1.53
N ALA A 14 0.42 -8.14 -2.34
CA ALA A 14 -0.26 -9.39 -1.99
C ALA A 14 0.33 -9.98 -0.70
N ALA A 15 -0.53 -10.41 0.22
CA ALA A 15 -0.08 -11.08 1.44
C ALA A 15 0.74 -12.34 1.09
N GLY A 16 1.94 -12.47 1.67
CA GLY A 16 2.84 -13.59 1.41
C GLY A 16 3.73 -13.48 0.17
N CYS A 17 3.48 -12.51 -0.73
CA CYS A 17 4.37 -12.29 -1.87
C CYS A 17 5.55 -11.39 -1.49
N GLY A 18 5.31 -10.10 -1.23
CA GLY A 18 6.37 -9.12 -0.94
C GLY A 18 7.44 -8.99 -2.02
N GLY A 19 7.24 -9.61 -3.19
CA GLY A 19 8.19 -9.65 -4.29
C GLY A 19 8.34 -8.28 -4.94
N ARG A 20 9.46 -8.08 -5.64
CA ARG A 20 9.73 -6.83 -6.35
C ARG A 20 8.90 -6.79 -7.63
N ILE A 21 8.25 -5.65 -7.88
CA ILE A 21 7.64 -5.32 -9.18
C ILE A 21 8.63 -4.41 -9.90
N LEU A 22 8.99 -4.78 -11.12
CA LEU A 22 9.94 -4.05 -11.95
C LEU A 22 9.26 -2.95 -12.75
N ARG A 23 10.05 -1.97 -13.21
CA ARG A 23 9.56 -0.98 -14.17
C ARG A 23 9.22 -1.67 -15.50
N GLY A 24 8.09 -1.33 -16.09
CA GLY A 24 7.59 -1.93 -17.33
C GLY A 24 6.79 -3.21 -17.12
N GLU A 25 6.69 -3.71 -15.89
CA GLU A 25 5.95 -4.92 -15.58
C GLU A 25 4.43 -4.66 -15.54
N LEU A 26 3.66 -5.58 -16.11
CA LEU A 26 2.20 -5.54 -16.00
C LEU A 26 1.78 -5.99 -14.59
N CYS A 27 0.87 -5.24 -13.98
CA CYS A 27 0.46 -5.48 -12.60
C CYS A 27 -0.99 -5.03 -12.36
N TRP A 28 -1.64 -5.66 -11.38
CA TRP A 28 -2.91 -5.18 -10.85
C TRP A 28 -2.67 -3.98 -9.95
N PHE A 29 -3.51 -2.95 -10.07
CA PHE A 29 -3.45 -1.79 -9.19
C PHE A 29 -4.79 -1.48 -8.54
N GLU A 30 -4.73 -1.20 -7.24
CA GLU A 30 -5.82 -0.60 -6.49
C GLU A 30 -5.29 0.52 -5.63
N ALA A 31 -5.99 1.65 -5.58
CA ALA A 31 -5.58 2.74 -4.71
C ALA A 31 -5.51 2.29 -3.23
N ALA A 32 -6.46 1.47 -2.76
CA ALA A 32 -6.52 1.03 -1.36
C ALA A 32 -5.43 0.00 -1.01
N THR A 33 -5.21 -0.99 -1.88
CA THR A 33 -4.36 -2.15 -1.56
C THR A 33 -2.98 -2.10 -2.22
N GLY A 34 -2.76 -1.22 -3.20
CA GLY A 34 -1.49 -1.03 -3.88
C GLY A 34 -1.34 -1.87 -5.15
N THR A 35 -0.08 -2.11 -5.53
CA THR A 35 0.30 -2.81 -6.75
C THR A 35 0.56 -4.29 -6.46
N ARG A 36 0.06 -5.19 -7.30
CA ARG A 36 0.26 -6.64 -7.18
C ARG A 36 0.65 -7.26 -8.51
N HIS A 37 1.43 -8.34 -8.48
CA HIS A 37 1.74 -9.11 -9.68
C HIS A 37 0.48 -9.61 -10.38
N LEU A 38 0.58 -9.86 -11.69
CA LEU A 38 -0.55 -10.35 -12.49
C LEU A 38 -1.01 -11.76 -12.11
N GLU A 39 -0.16 -12.56 -11.47
CA GLU A 39 -0.46 -13.93 -11.10
C GLU A 39 -1.75 -14.03 -10.26
N PRO A 40 -2.62 -15.02 -10.53
CA PRO A 40 -3.86 -15.21 -9.79
C PRO A 40 -3.64 -15.29 -8.28
N ALA A 41 -2.57 -15.95 -7.84
CA ALA A 41 -2.17 -16.03 -6.44
C ALA A 41 -2.00 -14.64 -5.79
N CYS A 42 -1.43 -13.68 -6.50
CA CYS A 42 -1.26 -12.30 -6.01
C CYS A 42 -2.56 -11.49 -6.11
N ARG A 43 -3.39 -11.75 -7.11
CA ARG A 43 -4.69 -11.08 -7.29
C ARG A 43 -5.68 -11.45 -6.20
N GLU A 44 -5.80 -12.74 -5.90
CA GLU A 44 -6.80 -13.31 -4.99
C GLU A 44 -6.34 -13.30 -3.53
N ALA A 45 -5.04 -13.20 -3.29
CA ALA A 45 -4.51 -13.02 -1.94
C ALA A 45 -5.17 -11.84 -1.24
N SER A 46 -5.27 -11.92 0.09
CA SER A 46 -5.63 -10.76 0.90
C SER A 46 -4.60 -9.63 0.69
N ALA A 47 -5.05 -8.39 0.88
CA ALA A 47 -4.14 -7.25 0.84
C ALA A 47 -3.13 -7.38 1.98
N GLY A 48 -1.85 -7.52 1.63
CA GLY A 48 -0.75 -7.41 2.56
C GLY A 48 -0.51 -5.97 3.01
N ARG A 49 0.51 -5.78 3.87
CA ARG A 49 0.89 -4.43 4.32
C ARG A 49 1.49 -3.64 3.16
N ARG A 50 0.85 -2.53 2.80
CA ARG A 50 1.49 -1.50 1.97
C ARG A 50 2.56 -0.81 2.81
N SER A 51 3.84 -1.04 2.53
CA SER A 51 4.94 -0.41 3.27
C SER A 51 4.95 1.11 3.09
N ASN A 52 5.34 1.86 4.11
CA ASN A 52 5.57 3.30 3.97
C ASN A 52 6.85 3.59 3.16
N GLY A 53 6.71 4.16 1.96
CA GLY A 53 7.87 4.51 1.13
C GLY A 53 8.72 5.67 1.68
N ARG A 54 8.22 6.40 2.68
CA ARG A 54 8.89 7.52 3.34
C ARG A 54 8.68 7.44 4.85
N ALA A 55 9.60 8.05 5.61
CA ALA A 55 9.43 8.19 7.04
C ALA A 55 8.16 9.00 7.35
N GLY A 56 7.47 8.66 8.45
CA GLY A 56 6.26 9.36 8.87
C GLY A 56 5.98 9.15 10.35
N ARG A 57 5.02 9.90 10.90
CA ARG A 57 4.57 9.70 12.28
C ARG A 57 3.33 8.83 12.31
N CYS A 58 3.34 7.84 13.19
CA CYS A 58 2.14 7.08 13.52
C CYS A 58 1.19 7.92 14.37
N ARG A 59 -0.10 7.55 14.40
CA ARG A 59 -1.11 8.15 15.29
C ARG A 59 -0.73 8.11 16.79
N CYS A 60 0.11 7.17 17.20
CA CYS A 60 0.62 7.08 18.57
C CYS A 60 1.82 8.01 18.85
N GLY A 61 2.22 8.84 17.88
CA GLY A 61 3.35 9.77 17.99
C GLY A 61 4.71 9.18 17.59
N ALA A 62 4.82 7.85 17.45
CA ALA A 62 6.06 7.19 17.06
C ALA A 62 6.54 7.65 15.68
N HIS A 63 7.83 7.94 15.57
CA HIS A 63 8.51 8.10 14.28
C HIS A 63 8.69 6.72 13.64
N VAL A 64 8.26 6.56 12.40
CA VAL A 64 8.32 5.31 11.65
C VAL A 64 9.26 5.53 10.46
N PRO A 65 10.44 4.87 10.44
CA PRO A 65 11.35 4.92 9.31
C PRO A 65 10.70 4.37 8.03
N PRO A 66 11.24 4.70 6.84
CA PRO A 66 10.76 4.11 5.59
C PRO A 66 10.79 2.57 5.66
N ARG A 67 9.73 1.94 5.18
CA ARG A 67 9.51 0.48 5.12
C ARG A 67 9.33 -0.24 6.46
N GLU A 68 9.36 0.47 7.59
CA GLU A 68 9.14 -0.12 8.92
C GLU A 68 7.69 -0.04 9.41
N GLY A 69 6.81 0.63 8.67
CA GLY A 69 5.38 0.69 8.97
C GLY A 69 4.51 0.38 7.77
N SER A 70 3.21 0.37 8.03
CA SER A 70 2.18 0.22 7.01
C SER A 70 1.51 1.55 6.70
N LEU A 71 1.12 1.74 5.44
CA LEU A 71 0.27 2.81 4.98
C LEU A 71 -1.17 2.31 4.93
N THR A 72 -2.04 2.97 5.68
CA THR A 72 -3.49 2.73 5.63
C THR A 72 -4.16 3.92 4.97
N LEU A 73 -5.03 3.67 4.00
CA LEU A 73 -5.88 4.68 3.43
C LEU A 73 -7.06 4.94 4.39
N ARG A 74 -7.14 6.14 4.93
CA ARG A 74 -8.29 6.59 5.71
C ARG A 74 -9.15 7.49 4.84
N GLU A 75 -10.40 7.11 4.68
CA GLU A 75 -11.41 7.93 4.02
C GLU A 75 -12.32 8.54 5.08
N THR A 76 -12.46 9.86 5.06
CA THR A 76 -13.37 10.58 5.96
C THR A 76 -14.34 11.40 5.14
N ARG A 77 -15.63 11.33 5.49
CA ARG A 77 -16.68 12.16 4.90
C ARG A 77 -17.18 13.15 5.96
N ARG A 78 -17.03 14.46 5.72
CA ARG A 78 -17.56 15.50 6.63
C ARG A 78 -18.20 16.61 5.81
N ALA A 79 -19.48 16.92 6.09
CA ALA A 79 -20.25 17.98 5.43
C ALA A 79 -20.13 17.96 3.89
N GLY A 80 -20.40 16.80 3.28
CA GLY A 80 -20.33 16.64 1.81
C GLY A 80 -18.92 16.55 1.22
N ARG A 81 -17.86 16.83 2.00
CA ARG A 81 -16.47 16.69 1.53
C ARG A 81 -15.93 15.30 1.80
N HIS A 82 -15.39 14.68 0.76
CA HIS A 82 -14.64 13.42 0.85
C HIS A 82 -13.14 13.72 0.94
N ARG A 83 -12.50 13.27 2.00
CA ARG A 83 -11.05 13.37 2.16
C ARG A 83 -10.45 11.97 2.23
N LYS A 84 -9.51 11.70 1.33
CA LYS A 84 -8.66 10.50 1.37
C LYS A 84 -7.31 10.91 1.95
N GLN A 85 -6.87 10.22 3.00
CA GLN A 85 -5.58 10.49 3.65
C GLN A 85 -4.83 9.18 3.88
N TRP A 86 -3.59 9.14 3.41
CA TRP A 86 -2.66 8.08 3.75
C TRP A 86 -2.09 8.32 5.15
N THR A 87 -2.23 7.34 6.03
CA THR A 87 -1.72 7.39 7.40
C THR A 87 -0.68 6.30 7.59
N VAL A 88 0.45 6.64 8.22
CA VAL A 88 1.47 5.65 8.59
C VAL A 88 1.07 5.01 9.92
N ILE A 89 1.18 3.70 10.00
CA ILE A 89 0.89 2.90 11.19
C ILE A 89 2.17 2.12 11.56
N CYS A 90 2.64 2.29 12.80
CA CYS A 90 3.79 1.53 13.32
C CYS A 90 3.39 0.10 13.66
N ALA A 91 4.36 -0.80 13.81
CA ALA A 91 4.11 -2.21 14.16
C ALA A 91 3.28 -2.42 15.44
N ARG A 92 3.31 -1.46 16.38
CA ARG A 92 2.50 -1.53 17.62
C ARG A 92 1.02 -1.16 17.42
N CYS A 93 0.71 -0.44 16.35
CA CYS A 93 -0.62 0.11 16.07
C CYS A 93 -1.31 -0.53 14.87
N SER A 94 -0.61 -1.45 14.19
CA SER A 94 -1.00 -2.13 12.97
C SER A 94 -1.82 -3.37 13.22
#